data_AF-A0A2D0ICA5-F1
#
_entry.id   AF-A0A2D0ICA5-F1
#
_cell.length_a   1.000
_cell.length_b   1.000
_cell.length_c   1.000
_cell.angle_alpha   90.00
_cell.angle_beta   90.00
_cell.angle_gamma   90.00
#
_symmetry.space_group_name_H-M   'P 1'
#
loop_
_entity.id
_entity.type
_entity.pdbx_description
1 polymer ?
#
loop_
_entity_poly.entity_id
_entity_poly.type
_entity_poly.pdbx_seq_one_letter_code
_entity_poly.pdbx_strand_id
1 'polypeptide(L)'
;MRLTSCFMRFGRWRQPIRRDRMVGASMVEVLVSIVLASFALLALAGVNAASVRYTKMAQYRATATQLANDMGERIRANKGVTNPAPTGFFAGNYDFTTDFAGQAAVATLPAQLCNTGASNCSAAEIADLDLRQWRILVREQLPDGSVFLRRQAGEVAMDLWVIWRDPAVAAVDEAPALAAECPDSLNRGGDFSIRCSYFRINL
;
A
#
# COMPACT_ATOMS: atom_id res chain seq x y z
N MET A 1 15.68 74.38 -8.65
CA MET A 1 14.27 74.08 -8.34
C MET A 1 14.15 73.93 -6.84
N ARG A 2 13.59 74.95 -6.15
CA ARG A 2 13.47 75.00 -4.69
C ARG A 2 12.24 74.18 -4.27
N LEU A 3 12.42 73.13 -3.47
CA LEU A 3 11.33 72.44 -2.80
C LEU A 3 11.15 73.05 -1.41
N THR A 4 10.06 73.79 -1.27
CA THR A 4 9.56 74.39 -0.04
C THR A 4 9.08 73.29 0.91
N SER A 5 9.64 73.30 2.11
CA SER A 5 9.27 72.46 3.24
C SER A 5 7.88 72.86 3.77
N CYS A 6 6.90 71.97 3.61
CA CYS A 6 5.61 72.07 4.30
C CYS A 6 5.73 71.36 5.66
N PHE A 7 5.87 72.14 6.72
CA PHE A 7 5.96 71.65 8.10
C PHE A 7 4.53 71.38 8.62
N MET A 8 4.04 70.14 8.53
CA MET A 8 2.80 69.75 9.22
C MET A 8 3.09 69.52 10.70
N ARG A 9 2.59 70.45 11.52
CA ARG A 9 2.58 70.43 12.97
C ARG A 9 1.63 69.34 13.47
N PHE A 10 2.13 68.14 13.72
CA PHE A 10 1.36 67.08 14.39
C PHE A 10 1.06 67.49 15.83
N GLY A 11 -0.21 67.79 16.10
CA GLY A 11 -0.74 67.97 17.45
C GLY A 11 -0.58 66.68 18.25
N ARG A 12 0.17 66.75 19.34
CA ARG A 12 0.42 65.64 20.26
C ARG A 12 -0.82 65.43 21.13
N TRP A 13 -1.76 64.59 20.66
CA TRP A 13 -2.87 64.11 21.48
C TRP A 13 -2.31 63.27 22.64
N ARG A 14 -2.38 63.79 23.86
CA ARG A 14 -2.13 63.01 25.08
C ARG A 14 -3.30 62.03 25.24
N GLN A 15 -3.11 60.80 24.78
CA GLN A 15 -4.00 59.68 25.09
C GLN A 15 -3.95 59.44 26.62
N PRO A 16 -5.09 59.40 27.34
CA PRO A 16 -5.10 58.99 28.73
C PRO A 16 -4.67 57.52 28.80
N ILE A 17 -3.63 57.23 29.58
CA ILE A 17 -3.21 55.86 29.88
C ILE A 17 -4.38 55.23 30.65
N ARG A 18 -5.22 54.45 29.94
CA ARG A 18 -6.12 53.51 30.62
C ARG A 18 -5.21 52.57 31.40
N ARG A 19 -5.28 52.63 32.73
CA ARG A 19 -4.77 51.56 33.58
C ARG A 19 -5.66 50.36 33.31
N ASP A 20 -5.26 49.53 32.36
CA ASP A 20 -5.78 48.17 32.31
C ASP A 20 -5.45 47.54 33.66
N ARG A 21 -6.49 47.13 34.39
CA ARG A 21 -6.31 46.33 35.60
C ARG A 21 -5.55 45.09 35.17
N MET A 22 -4.30 44.96 35.62
CA MET A 22 -3.59 43.69 35.60
C MET A 22 -4.43 42.70 36.43
N VAL A 23 -5.21 41.88 35.73
CA VAL A 23 -5.82 40.69 36.32
C VAL A 23 -4.70 39.66 36.34
N GLY A 24 -4.12 39.41 37.51
CA GLY A 24 -3.14 38.35 37.68
C GLY A 24 -3.81 37.00 37.45
N ALA A 25 -3.17 36.13 36.68
CA ALA A 25 -3.66 34.76 36.46
C ALA A 25 -3.84 34.05 37.81
N SER A 26 -5.02 33.51 38.06
CA SER A 26 -5.25 32.70 39.26
C SER A 26 -4.55 31.35 39.09
N MET A 27 -4.06 30.72 40.18
CA MET A 27 -3.46 29.39 40.08
C MET A 27 -4.41 28.34 39.49
N VAL A 28 -5.73 28.54 39.65
CA VAL A 28 -6.78 27.69 39.09
C VAL A 28 -6.83 27.79 37.57
N GLU A 29 -6.60 28.98 37.00
CA GLU A 29 -6.61 29.22 35.55
C GLU A 29 -5.48 28.48 34.84
N VAL A 30 -4.28 28.47 35.44
CA VAL A 30 -3.12 27.73 34.93
C VAL A 30 -3.38 26.22 35.01
N LEU A 31 -3.98 25.74 36.09
CA LEU A 31 -4.28 24.32 36.27
C LEU A 31 -5.32 23.83 35.25
N VAL A 32 -6.38 24.59 35.01
CA VAL A 32 -7.37 24.30 33.96
C VAL A 32 -6.72 24.32 32.57
N SER A 33 -5.84 25.28 32.30
CA SER A 33 -5.13 25.35 31.02
C SER A 33 -4.27 24.11 30.75
N ILE A 34 -3.55 23.62 31.76
CA ILE A 34 -2.74 22.39 31.65
C ILE A 34 -3.63 21.17 31.39
N VAL A 35 -4.77 21.06 32.08
CA VAL A 35 -5.73 19.96 31.88
C VAL A 35 -6.29 19.97 30.45
N LEU A 36 -6.73 21.13 29.95
CA LEU A 36 -7.22 21.26 28.58
C LEU A 36 -6.13 20.96 27.54
N ALA A 37 -4.91 21.46 27.76
CA ALA A 37 -3.77 21.17 26.90
C ALA A 37 -3.44 19.68 26.87
N SER A 38 -3.54 18.99 28.00
CA SER A 38 -3.35 17.54 28.08
C SER A 38 -4.36 16.80 27.21
N PHE A 39 -5.66 17.10 27.35
CA PHE A 39 -6.69 16.48 26.52
C PHE A 39 -6.51 16.77 25.02
N ALA A 40 -6.12 17.99 24.66
CA ALA A 40 -5.83 18.35 23.27
C ALA A 40 -4.67 17.53 22.69
N LEU A 41 -3.59 17.33 23.47
CA LEU A 41 -2.45 16.50 23.04
C LEU A 41 -2.82 15.02 22.92
N LEU A 42 -3.63 14.47 23.83
CA LEU A 42 -4.12 13.09 23.72
C LEU A 42 -4.98 12.90 22.46
N ALA A 43 -5.87 13.86 22.16
CA ALA A 43 -6.68 13.81 20.95
C ALA A 43 -5.81 13.85 19.68
N LEU A 44 -4.82 14.75 19.63
CA LEU A 44 -3.87 14.84 18.53
C LEU A 44 -3.04 13.56 18.35
N ALA A 45 -2.62 12.93 19.45
CA ALA A 45 -1.89 11.66 19.40
C ALA A 45 -2.71 10.55 18.75
N GLY A 46 -4.00 10.45 19.08
CA GLY A 46 -4.92 9.48 18.46
C GLY A 46 -5.06 9.69 16.95
N VAL A 47 -5.24 10.95 16.50
CA VAL A 47 -5.32 11.27 15.07
C VAL A 47 -4.00 10.97 14.35
N ASN A 48 -2.86 11.28 14.95
CA ASN A 48 -1.55 10.97 14.38
C ASN A 48 -1.34 9.45 14.22
N ALA A 49 -1.71 8.66 15.22
CA ALA A 49 -1.62 7.20 15.14
C ALA A 49 -2.49 6.63 14.01
N ALA A 50 -3.73 7.11 13.87
CA ALA A 50 -4.63 6.72 12.78
C ALA A 50 -4.05 7.13 11.41
N SER A 51 -3.50 8.34 11.29
CA SER A 51 -2.88 8.84 10.05
C SER A 51 -1.71 7.97 9.58
N VAL A 52 -0.82 7.57 10.50
CA VAL A 52 0.31 6.67 10.20
C VAL A 52 -0.21 5.33 9.69
N ARG A 53 -1.25 4.78 10.32
CA ARG A 53 -1.86 3.52 9.89
C ARG A 53 -2.45 3.61 8.48
N TYR A 54 -3.24 4.64 8.18
CA TYR A 54 -3.80 4.83 6.83
C TYR A 54 -2.72 5.03 5.77
N THR A 55 -1.64 5.74 6.10
CA THR A 55 -0.49 5.91 5.22
C THR A 55 0.16 4.57 4.88
N LYS A 56 0.31 3.67 5.87
CA LYS A 56 0.84 2.32 5.64
C LYS A 56 -0.08 1.46 4.78
N MET A 57 -1.39 1.53 4.99
CA MET A 57 -2.36 0.81 4.16
C MET A 57 -2.34 1.29 2.70
N ALA A 58 -2.26 2.60 2.49
CA ALA A 58 -2.10 3.18 1.16
C ALA A 58 -0.78 2.74 0.51
N GLN A 59 0.32 2.71 1.29
CA GLN A 59 1.62 2.21 0.83
C GLN A 59 1.51 0.76 0.34
N TYR A 60 0.93 -0.16 1.11
CA TYR A 60 0.79 -1.57 0.70
C TYR A 60 -0.07 -1.74 -0.57
N ARG A 61 -1.16 -0.97 -0.71
CA ARG A 61 -1.99 -1.00 -1.94
C ARG A 61 -1.24 -0.45 -3.17
N ALA A 62 -0.43 0.59 -2.98
CA ALA A 62 0.42 1.12 -4.05
C ALA A 62 1.49 0.09 -4.46
N THR A 63 2.15 -0.53 -3.49
CA THR A 63 3.11 -1.61 -3.72
C THR A 63 2.48 -2.81 -4.42
N ALA A 64 1.28 -3.23 -4.01
CA ALA A 64 0.53 -4.31 -4.67
C ALA A 64 0.23 -3.99 -6.14
N THR A 65 -0.12 -2.75 -6.46
CA THR A 65 -0.31 -2.30 -7.85
C THR A 65 0.98 -2.39 -8.66
N GLN A 66 2.11 -1.97 -8.10
CA GLN A 66 3.42 -2.07 -8.77
C GLN A 66 3.81 -3.53 -9.01
N LEU A 67 3.62 -4.40 -8.02
CA LEU A 67 3.89 -5.84 -8.13
C LEU A 67 2.98 -6.51 -9.17
N ALA A 68 1.71 -6.14 -9.25
CA ALA A 68 0.78 -6.64 -10.26
C ALA A 68 1.21 -6.22 -11.68
N ASN A 69 1.65 -4.97 -11.85
CA ASN A 69 2.18 -4.49 -13.12
C ASN A 69 3.45 -5.24 -13.53
N ASP A 70 4.39 -5.46 -12.60
CA ASP A 70 5.62 -6.25 -12.86
C ASP A 70 5.29 -7.65 -13.40
N MET A 71 4.38 -8.37 -12.75
CA MET A 71 3.95 -9.69 -13.23
C MET A 71 3.21 -9.59 -14.57
N GLY A 72 2.41 -8.54 -14.79
CA GLY A 72 1.78 -8.29 -16.07
C GLY A 72 2.79 -8.15 -17.21
N GLU A 73 3.87 -7.39 -17.01
CA GLU A 73 4.92 -7.25 -18.02
C GLU A 73 5.68 -8.56 -18.27
N ARG A 74 5.96 -9.35 -17.23
CA ARG A 74 6.57 -10.68 -17.37
C ARG A 74 5.71 -11.62 -18.21
N ILE A 75 4.40 -11.66 -17.93
CA ILE A 75 3.46 -12.49 -18.70
C ILE A 75 3.34 -12.01 -20.15
N ARG A 76 3.37 -10.68 -20.40
CA ARG A 76 3.38 -10.15 -21.78
C ARG A 76 4.66 -10.53 -22.53
N ALA A 77 5.81 -10.48 -21.85
CA ALA A 77 7.09 -10.88 -22.43
C ALA A 77 7.12 -12.38 -22.78
N ASN A 78 6.46 -13.22 -22.00
CA ASN A 78 6.35 -14.67 -22.22
C ASN A 78 4.91 -15.11 -22.51
N LYS A 79 4.24 -14.37 -23.40
CA LYS A 79 2.86 -14.68 -23.82
C LYS A 79 2.76 -16.06 -24.46
N GLY A 80 3.82 -16.50 -25.13
CA GLY A 80 3.89 -17.77 -25.85
C GLY A 80 3.04 -17.76 -27.12
N VAL A 81 2.83 -18.95 -27.68
CA VAL A 81 2.04 -19.18 -28.89
C VAL A 81 0.94 -20.20 -28.63
N THR A 82 -0.09 -20.25 -29.48
CA THR A 82 -1.16 -21.27 -29.41
C THR A 82 -0.98 -22.41 -30.40
N ASN A 83 -0.22 -22.20 -31.48
CA ASN A 83 0.00 -23.13 -32.58
C ASN A 83 1.51 -23.20 -32.90
N PRO A 84 2.12 -24.38 -33.11
CA PRO A 84 1.53 -25.74 -33.16
C PRO A 84 1.10 -26.33 -31.82
N ALA A 85 1.62 -25.81 -30.71
CA ALA A 85 1.18 -26.18 -29.36
C ALA A 85 1.22 -24.96 -28.44
N PRO A 86 0.32 -24.87 -27.43
CA PRO A 86 0.35 -23.82 -26.44
C PRO A 86 1.68 -23.75 -25.68
N THR A 87 2.25 -22.55 -25.54
CA THR A 87 3.43 -22.28 -24.69
C THR A 87 3.22 -21.04 -23.83
N GLY A 88 4.09 -20.81 -22.83
CA GLY A 88 4.04 -19.62 -21.97
C GLY A 88 2.69 -19.42 -21.28
N PHE A 89 2.14 -18.21 -21.36
CA PHE A 89 0.79 -17.89 -20.87
C PHE A 89 -0.29 -18.81 -21.45
N PHE A 90 -0.27 -19.08 -22.76
CA PHE A 90 -1.31 -19.92 -23.39
C PHE A 90 -1.29 -21.37 -22.90
N ALA A 91 -0.14 -21.89 -22.46
CA ALA A 91 -0.02 -23.20 -21.83
C ALA A 91 -0.53 -23.24 -20.38
N GLY A 92 -0.74 -22.09 -19.74
CA GLY A 92 -1.07 -22.01 -18.32
C GLY A 92 0.12 -22.09 -17.38
N ASN A 93 1.33 -21.84 -17.88
CA ASN A 93 2.53 -21.89 -17.07
C ASN A 93 2.57 -20.82 -15.96
N TYR A 94 1.70 -19.81 -16.03
CA TYR A 94 1.54 -18.76 -15.02
C TYR A 94 0.35 -18.99 -14.06
N ASP A 95 -0.44 -20.05 -14.24
CA ASP A 95 -1.54 -20.37 -13.33
C ASP A 95 -0.95 -20.78 -11.96
N PHE A 96 -1.33 -20.06 -10.90
CA PHE A 96 -0.85 -20.32 -9.55
C PHE A 96 -2.00 -20.16 -8.56
N THR A 97 -2.60 -21.28 -8.18
CA THR A 97 -3.86 -21.33 -7.41
C THR A 97 -3.69 -21.92 -6.02
N THR A 98 -2.48 -21.85 -5.47
CA THR A 98 -2.15 -22.36 -4.14
C THR A 98 -2.84 -21.54 -3.05
N ASP A 99 -3.20 -22.21 -1.96
CA ASP A 99 -3.80 -21.57 -0.80
C ASP A 99 -2.84 -20.62 -0.07
N PHE A 100 -3.38 -19.79 0.83
CA PHE A 100 -2.54 -18.86 1.58
C PHE A 100 -1.55 -19.60 2.50
N ALA A 101 -2.02 -20.65 3.19
CA ALA A 101 -1.20 -21.40 4.13
C ALA A 101 -0.06 -22.17 3.43
N GLY A 102 -0.30 -22.76 2.25
CA GLY A 102 0.71 -23.43 1.44
C GLY A 102 1.79 -22.51 0.87
N GLN A 103 1.59 -21.19 0.99
CA GLN A 103 2.59 -20.19 0.65
C GLN A 103 3.42 -19.73 1.87
N ALA A 104 3.24 -20.30 3.07
CA ALA A 104 3.95 -19.85 4.26
C ALA A 104 5.49 -19.94 4.18
N ALA A 105 6.04 -20.83 3.35
CA ALA A 105 7.48 -20.87 3.07
C ALA A 105 7.86 -19.89 1.96
N VAL A 106 9.03 -19.25 2.11
CA VAL A 106 9.62 -18.42 1.03
C VAL A 106 9.85 -19.29 -0.21
N ALA A 107 9.44 -18.80 -1.38
CA ALA A 107 9.69 -19.51 -2.63
C ALA A 107 11.20 -19.62 -2.88
N THR A 108 11.65 -20.78 -3.38
CA THR A 108 13.04 -20.98 -3.77
C THR A 108 13.19 -20.74 -5.26
N LEU A 109 14.31 -20.12 -5.67
CA LEU A 109 14.63 -19.96 -7.09
C LEU A 109 14.86 -21.33 -7.75
N PRO A 110 14.53 -21.48 -9.04
CA PRO A 110 14.83 -22.70 -9.77
C PRO A 110 16.33 -22.79 -10.10
N ALA A 111 16.80 -24.00 -10.43
CA ALA A 111 18.21 -24.21 -10.80
C ALA A 111 18.58 -23.52 -12.12
N GLN A 112 17.62 -23.38 -13.04
CA GLN A 112 17.79 -22.69 -14.31
C GLN A 112 17.34 -21.23 -14.17
N LEU A 113 18.26 -20.28 -14.32
CA LEU A 113 18.00 -18.85 -14.11
C LEU A 113 17.83 -18.04 -15.40
N CYS A 114 17.93 -18.66 -16.57
CA CYS A 114 17.67 -18.04 -17.87
C CYS A 114 18.37 -16.68 -18.10
N ASN A 115 19.54 -16.48 -17.49
CA ASN A 115 20.22 -15.19 -17.38
C ASN A 115 21.61 -15.16 -18.05
N THR A 116 21.92 -16.17 -18.86
CA THR A 116 23.16 -16.21 -19.65
C THR A 116 22.84 -16.34 -21.13
N GLY A 117 23.70 -15.81 -22.00
CA GLY A 117 23.50 -15.93 -23.46
C GLY A 117 23.54 -17.36 -24.00
N ALA A 118 23.97 -18.33 -23.20
CA ALA A 118 23.93 -19.77 -23.52
C ALA A 118 22.67 -20.48 -22.99
N SER A 119 21.81 -19.79 -22.24
CA SER A 119 20.59 -20.37 -21.67
C SER A 119 19.53 -20.54 -22.75
N ASN A 120 19.20 -21.79 -23.08
CA ASN A 120 18.05 -22.11 -23.94
C ASN A 120 16.85 -22.50 -23.07
N CYS A 121 16.21 -21.51 -22.45
CA CYS A 121 15.04 -21.76 -21.63
C CYS A 121 13.77 -21.91 -22.47
N SER A 122 12.99 -22.93 -22.17
CA SER A 122 11.62 -23.06 -22.64
C SER A 122 10.72 -21.99 -22.01
N ALA A 123 9.60 -21.70 -22.65
CA ALA A 123 8.58 -20.80 -22.11
C ALA A 123 8.01 -21.26 -20.75
N ALA A 124 8.12 -22.55 -20.42
CA ALA A 124 7.74 -23.08 -19.11
C ALA A 124 8.79 -22.77 -18.03
N GLU A 125 10.07 -22.92 -18.34
CA GLU A 125 11.17 -22.58 -17.41
C GLU A 125 11.21 -21.08 -17.13
N ILE A 126 10.96 -20.23 -18.14
CA ILE A 126 10.85 -18.78 -17.95
C ILE A 126 9.70 -18.44 -17.00
N ALA A 127 8.53 -19.06 -17.18
CA ALA A 127 7.38 -18.83 -16.31
C ALA A 127 7.59 -19.30 -14.86
N ASP A 128 8.24 -20.46 -14.66
CA ASP A 128 8.59 -20.95 -13.31
C ASP A 128 9.58 -20.00 -12.61
N LEU A 129 10.59 -19.52 -13.34
CA LEU A 129 11.52 -18.51 -12.82
C LEU A 129 10.81 -17.20 -12.47
N ASP A 130 9.97 -16.68 -13.36
CA ASP A 130 9.21 -15.45 -13.14
C ASP A 130 8.31 -15.56 -11.91
N LEU A 131 7.53 -16.65 -11.78
CA LEU A 131 6.66 -16.87 -10.63
C LEU A 131 7.45 -16.96 -9.33
N ARG A 132 8.60 -17.66 -9.32
CA ARG A 132 9.43 -17.81 -8.11
C ARG A 132 10.08 -16.49 -7.71
N GLN A 133 10.69 -15.78 -8.65
CA GLN A 133 11.29 -14.46 -8.40
C GLN A 133 10.25 -13.46 -7.90
N TRP A 134 9.11 -13.39 -8.58
CA TRP A 134 8.05 -12.46 -8.21
C TRP A 134 7.44 -12.79 -6.85
N ARG A 135 7.23 -14.07 -6.53
CA ARG A 135 6.77 -14.49 -5.18
C ARG A 135 7.74 -14.11 -4.07
N ILE A 136 9.05 -14.19 -4.32
CA ILE A 136 10.07 -13.69 -3.39
C ILE A 136 9.90 -12.18 -3.20
N LEU A 137 9.82 -11.41 -4.29
CA LEU A 137 9.64 -9.95 -4.24
C LEU A 137 8.36 -9.54 -3.49
N VAL A 138 7.24 -10.21 -3.77
CA VAL A 138 5.96 -9.97 -3.08
C VAL A 138 6.11 -10.19 -1.58
N ARG A 139 6.80 -11.26 -1.17
CA ARG A 139 7.03 -11.58 0.23
C ARG A 139 8.00 -10.63 0.94
N GLU A 140 8.97 -10.09 0.23
CA GLU A 140 9.91 -9.10 0.77
C GLU A 140 9.26 -7.73 0.95
N GLN A 141 8.31 -7.36 0.08
CA GLN A 141 7.70 -6.04 0.07
C GLN A 141 6.40 -5.94 0.88
N LEU A 142 5.72 -7.07 1.10
CA LEU A 142 4.45 -7.12 1.82
C LEU A 142 4.50 -8.12 3.00
N PRO A 143 3.88 -7.80 4.15
CA PRO A 143 3.83 -8.73 5.29
C PRO A 143 3.08 -10.02 4.92
N ASP A 144 3.72 -11.17 5.09
CA ASP A 144 3.21 -12.48 4.65
C ASP A 144 2.71 -12.47 3.20
N GLY A 145 3.41 -11.74 2.33
CA GLY A 145 3.07 -11.57 0.93
C GLY A 145 2.84 -12.92 0.24
N SER A 146 1.70 -13.03 -0.43
CA SER A 146 1.22 -14.23 -1.13
C SER A 146 0.48 -13.81 -2.40
N VAL A 147 0.28 -14.76 -3.31
CA VAL A 147 -0.25 -14.47 -4.64
C VAL A 147 -1.25 -15.52 -5.10
N PHE A 148 -2.15 -15.14 -6.00
CA PHE A 148 -3.06 -16.06 -6.67
C PHE A 148 -3.24 -15.59 -8.12
N LEU A 149 -3.11 -16.51 -9.08
CA LEU A 149 -3.16 -16.22 -10.50
C LEU A 149 -4.01 -17.29 -11.18
N ARG A 150 -5.00 -16.86 -11.96
CA ARG A 150 -5.83 -17.76 -12.75
C ARG A 150 -6.20 -17.14 -14.09
N ARG A 151 -5.98 -17.87 -15.17
CA ARG A 151 -6.34 -17.40 -16.52
C ARG A 151 -7.84 -17.29 -16.66
N GLN A 152 -8.27 -16.28 -17.40
CA GLN A 152 -9.69 -16.14 -17.71
C GLN A 152 -10.04 -17.00 -18.93
N ALA A 153 -11.08 -17.83 -18.79
CA ALA A 153 -11.55 -18.66 -19.89
C ALA A 153 -12.12 -17.78 -21.02
N GLY A 154 -11.73 -18.07 -22.27
CA GLY A 154 -12.25 -17.38 -23.46
C GLY A 154 -11.68 -15.98 -23.71
N GLU A 155 -10.73 -15.51 -22.89
CA GLU A 155 -10.08 -14.22 -23.04
C GLU A 155 -8.57 -14.33 -22.93
N VAL A 156 -7.85 -13.41 -23.58
CA VAL A 156 -6.39 -13.29 -23.42
C VAL A 156 -6.11 -12.37 -22.23
N ALA A 157 -6.54 -12.82 -21.05
CA ALA A 157 -6.49 -12.07 -19.81
C ALA A 157 -6.13 -12.96 -18.62
N MET A 158 -5.47 -12.35 -17.63
CA MET A 158 -5.01 -12.98 -16.40
C MET A 158 -5.66 -12.28 -15.20
N ASP A 159 -6.38 -13.03 -14.38
CA ASP A 159 -6.83 -12.55 -13.08
C ASP A 159 -5.71 -12.78 -12.06
N LEU A 160 -5.32 -11.72 -11.37
CA LEU A 160 -4.22 -11.71 -10.42
C LEU A 160 -4.66 -11.09 -9.10
N TRP A 161 -4.34 -11.76 -8.00
CA TRP A 161 -4.53 -11.24 -6.66
C TRP A 161 -3.18 -11.14 -5.95
N VAL A 162 -2.88 -9.94 -5.44
CA VAL A 162 -1.79 -9.72 -4.50
C VAL A 162 -2.37 -9.72 -3.09
N ILE A 163 -1.79 -10.51 -2.21
CA ILE A 163 -2.34 -10.84 -0.90
C ILE A 163 -1.30 -10.53 0.17
N TRP A 164 -1.74 -9.95 1.29
CA TRP A 164 -0.87 -9.67 2.43
C TRP A 164 -1.64 -9.72 3.74
N ARG A 165 -0.93 -9.94 4.84
CA ARG A 165 -1.47 -9.80 6.18
C ARG A 165 -1.39 -8.34 6.61
N ASP A 166 -2.51 -7.77 7.03
CA ASP A 166 -2.55 -6.46 7.66
C ASP A 166 -2.19 -6.60 9.15
N PRO A 167 -1.02 -6.11 9.60
CA PRO A 167 -0.62 -6.22 11.00
C PRO A 167 -1.47 -5.36 11.94
N ALA A 168 -2.30 -4.46 11.40
CA ALA A 168 -2.99 -3.43 12.15
C ALA A 168 -4.50 -3.68 12.28
N VAL A 169 -5.00 -4.92 12.28
CA VAL A 169 -6.41 -5.19 12.62
C VAL A 169 -6.63 -4.93 14.11
N ALA A 170 -6.78 -3.66 14.48
CA ALA A 170 -6.97 -3.18 15.85
C ALA A 170 -8.45 -3.23 16.29
N ALA A 171 -9.39 -3.46 15.37
CA ALA A 171 -10.81 -3.59 15.66
C ALA A 171 -11.47 -4.58 14.71
N VAL A 172 -12.38 -5.40 15.24
CA VAL A 172 -13.21 -6.35 14.48
C VAL A 172 -14.12 -5.62 13.48
N ASP A 173 -14.43 -4.34 13.75
CA ASP A 173 -15.27 -3.48 12.91
C ASP A 173 -14.53 -2.91 11.69
N GLU A 174 -13.19 -3.00 11.67
CA GLU A 174 -12.34 -2.69 10.51
C GLU A 174 -11.70 -3.95 9.90
N ALA A 175 -12.05 -5.12 10.43
CA ALA A 175 -11.94 -6.34 9.66
C ALA A 175 -12.73 -6.12 8.36
N PRO A 176 -12.22 -6.59 7.22
CA PRO A 176 -12.86 -6.26 5.94
C PRO A 176 -14.32 -6.67 6.02
N ALA A 177 -15.24 -5.79 5.64
CA ALA A 177 -16.64 -6.15 5.38
C ALA A 177 -16.78 -7.16 4.21
N LEU A 178 -15.69 -7.79 3.77
CA LEU A 178 -15.50 -8.34 2.45
C LEU A 178 -14.79 -9.69 2.56
N ALA A 179 -15.57 -10.71 2.91
CA ALA A 179 -15.29 -12.06 2.42
C ALA A 179 -15.01 -12.06 0.90
N ALA A 180 -15.55 -11.07 0.16
CA ALA A 180 -15.50 -10.90 -1.30
C ALA A 180 -14.19 -10.31 -1.91
N GLU A 181 -13.24 -9.77 -1.13
CA GLU A 181 -12.00 -9.19 -1.72
C GLU A 181 -11.01 -10.25 -2.22
N CYS A 182 -11.03 -11.43 -1.60
CA CYS A 182 -10.16 -12.55 -1.94
C CYS A 182 -10.94 -13.57 -2.77
N PRO A 183 -10.29 -14.31 -3.68
CA PRO A 183 -10.98 -15.37 -4.41
C PRO A 183 -11.31 -16.52 -3.46
N ASP A 184 -12.50 -17.10 -3.57
CA ASP A 184 -12.97 -18.19 -2.70
C ASP A 184 -12.01 -19.39 -2.70
N SER A 185 -11.37 -19.64 -3.84
CA SER A 185 -10.38 -20.70 -4.05
C SER A 185 -9.04 -20.50 -3.31
N LEU A 186 -8.76 -19.31 -2.78
CA LEU A 186 -7.52 -19.05 -2.03
C LEU A 186 -7.48 -19.76 -0.68
N ASN A 187 -8.63 -20.10 -0.08
CA ASN A 187 -8.75 -20.67 1.27
C ASN A 187 -7.91 -19.93 2.35
N ARG A 188 -8.54 -19.01 3.07
CA ARG A 188 -7.89 -18.21 4.13
C ARG A 188 -7.91 -18.86 5.52
N GLY A 189 -8.45 -20.08 5.68
CA GLY A 189 -8.57 -20.74 6.98
C GLY A 189 -9.35 -19.97 8.06
N GLY A 190 -10.19 -18.98 7.67
CA GLY A 190 -10.92 -18.11 8.59
C GLY A 190 -10.15 -16.90 9.10
N ASP A 191 -8.97 -16.60 8.55
CA ASP A 191 -8.15 -15.47 8.97
C ASP A 191 -8.59 -14.15 8.29
N PHE A 192 -9.20 -13.27 9.09
CA PHE A 192 -9.72 -11.98 8.64
C PHE A 192 -8.65 -10.88 8.52
N SER A 193 -7.41 -11.14 8.96
CA SER A 193 -6.30 -10.19 8.80
C SER A 193 -5.68 -10.22 7.40
N ILE A 194 -6.05 -11.21 6.58
CA ILE A 194 -5.60 -11.35 5.21
C ILE A 194 -6.40 -10.41 4.30
N ARG A 195 -5.70 -9.51 3.62
CA ARG A 195 -6.21 -8.58 2.62
C ARG A 195 -5.83 -9.06 1.22
N CYS A 196 -6.68 -8.79 0.24
CA CYS A 196 -6.42 -9.07 -1.16
C CYS A 196 -6.66 -7.82 -2.01
N SER A 197 -5.86 -7.64 -3.06
CA SER A 197 -6.09 -6.67 -4.12
C SER A 197 -6.20 -7.40 -5.44
N TYR A 198 -7.35 -7.26 -6.09
CA TYR A 198 -7.64 -7.87 -7.38
C TYR A 198 -7.20 -6.97 -8.54
N PHE A 199 -6.57 -7.59 -9.53
CA PHE A 199 -6.16 -6.97 -10.78
C PHE A 199 -6.52 -7.89 -11.94
N ARG A 200 -6.99 -7.29 -13.04
CA ARG A 200 -7.15 -7.99 -14.31
C ARG A 200 -6.17 -7.44 -15.31
N ILE A 201 -5.36 -8.33 -15.86
CA ILE A 201 -4.29 -7.99 -16.80
C ILE A 201 -4.69 -8.50 -18.17
N ASN A 202 -5.00 -7.58 -19.10
CA ASN A 202 -5.19 -7.92 -20.50
C ASN A 202 -3.84 -8.03 -21.20
N LEU A 203 -3.69 -9.05 -22.05
CA LEU A 203 -2.42 -9.47 -22.65
C LEU A 203 -2.46 -9.45 -24.17
#